data_AF-W1NLE1-F1
#
_entry.id   AF-W1NLE1-F1
#
_cell.length_a   1.000
_cell.length_b   1.000
_cell.length_c   1.000
_cell.angle_alpha   90.00
_cell.angle_beta   90.00
_cell.angle_gamma   90.00
#
_symmetry.space_group_name_H-M   'P 1'
#
loop_
_entity.id
_entity.type
_entity.pdbx_description
1 polymer ?
#
loop_
_entity_poly.entity_id
_entity_poly.type
_entity_poly.pdbx_seq_one_letter_code
_entity_poly.pdbx_strand_id
1 'polypeptide(L)' 'MVKGTRNMLGRYVDKWFYDKGIPFDATNSPYFPPMVHAIQRAGPWVKPLTAYEFSGPILDEEVEEIRKWIEEYK' A
#
# COMPACT_ATOMS: atom_id res chain seq x y z
N MET A 1 21.30 3.85 15.26
CA MET A 1 20.55 2.64 14.80
C MET A 1 19.46 2.93 13.75
N VAL A 2 18.76 4.06 13.79
CA VAL A 2 17.65 4.39 12.84
C VAL A 2 18.06 4.39 11.35
N LYS A 3 19.30 4.78 11.02
CA LYS A 3 19.82 4.80 9.64
C LYS A 3 19.87 3.42 8.99
N GLY A 4 20.11 2.35 9.77
CA GLY A 4 20.21 0.98 9.26
C GLY A 4 18.85 0.39 8.86
N THR A 5 17.83 0.57 9.70
CA THR A 5 16.48 0.05 9.46
C THR A 5 15.78 0.75 8.30
N ARG A 6 15.92 2.08 8.19
CA ARG A 6 15.38 2.85 7.05
C ARG A 6 16.02 2.40 5.72
N ASN A 7 17.32 2.12 5.74
CA ASN A 7 18.04 1.62 4.57
C ASN A 7 17.65 0.19 4.20
N MET A 8 17.23 -0.65 5.16
CA MET A 8 16.72 -1.99 4.88
C MET A 8 15.34 -1.96 4.24
N LEU A 9 14.39 -1.21 4.81
CA LEU A 9 13.05 -1.06 4.23
C LEU A 9 13.11 -0.55 2.79
N GLY A 10 13.93 0.48 2.55
CA GLY A 10 14.15 1.02 1.21
C GLY A 10 14.61 -0.04 0.20
N ARG A 11 15.51 -0.96 0.60
CA ARG A 11 15.97 -2.05 -0.28
C ARG A 11 14.89 -3.08 -0.60
N TYR A 12 13.97 -3.38 0.32
CA TYR A 12 12.87 -4.30 0.04
C TYR A 12 11.84 -3.68 -0.90
N VAL A 13 11.51 -2.41 -0.67
CA VAL A 13 10.60 -1.65 -1.54
C VAL A 13 11.20 -1.49 -2.93
N ASP A 14 12.47 -1.09 -3.04
CA ASP A 14 13.20 -0.94 -4.30
C ASP A 14 13.21 -2.23 -5.14
N LYS A 15 13.53 -3.37 -4.51
CA LYS A 15 13.51 -4.68 -5.19
C LYS A 15 12.12 -5.03 -5.73
N TRP A 16 11.06 -4.74 -4.98
CA TRP A 16 9.69 -5.01 -5.41
C TRP A 16 9.27 -4.09 -6.56
N PHE A 17 9.62 -2.80 -6.50
CA PHE A 17 9.39 -1.85 -7.58
C PHE A 17 10.08 -2.31 -8.87
N TYR A 18 11.34 -2.73 -8.78
CA TYR A 18 12.09 -3.24 -9.91
C TYR A 18 11.48 -4.54 -10.49
N ASP A 19 11.15 -5.53 -9.65
CA ASP A 19 10.55 -6.80 -10.08
C ASP A 19 9.20 -6.61 -10.81
N LYS A 20 8.39 -5.65 -10.34
CA LYS A 20 7.07 -5.36 -10.89
C LYS A 20 7.07 -4.27 -11.96
N GLY A 21 8.23 -3.68 -12.28
CA GLY A 21 8.34 -2.60 -13.24
C GLY A 21 7.56 -1.34 -12.83
N ILE A 22 7.42 -1.10 -11.52
CA ILE A 22 6.69 0.06 -10.99
C ILE A 22 7.60 1.29 -11.08
N PRO A 23 7.14 2.37 -11.74
CA PRO A 23 7.86 3.63 -11.77
C PRO A 23 8.12 4.17 -10.35
N PHE A 24 9.35 4.66 -10.09
CA PHE A 24 9.71 5.15 -8.75
C PHE A 24 8.92 6.39 -8.31
N ASP A 25 8.40 7.17 -9.26
CA ASP A 25 7.51 8.30 -8.95
C ASP A 25 6.15 7.87 -8.37
N ALA A 26 5.79 6.59 -8.41
CA ALA A 26 4.63 6.06 -7.70
C ALA A 26 4.71 6.31 -6.17
N THR A 27 5.90 6.55 -5.61
CA THR A 27 6.05 6.96 -4.20
C THR A 27 5.52 8.37 -3.92
N ASN A 28 5.30 9.19 -4.95
CA ASN A 28 4.72 10.52 -4.82
C ASN A 28 3.18 10.49 -4.67
N SER A 29 2.56 9.31 -4.86
CA SER A 29 1.14 9.11 -4.63
C SER A 29 0.77 9.48 -3.18
N PRO A 30 -0.35 10.20 -2.95
CA PRO A 30 -0.81 10.52 -1.60
C PRO A 30 -1.12 9.26 -0.77
N TYR A 31 -1.32 8.11 -1.41
CA TYR A 31 -1.60 6.83 -0.75
C TYR A 31 -0.34 6.09 -0.28
N PHE A 32 0.85 6.45 -0.78
CA PHE A 32 2.08 5.73 -0.45
C PHE A 32 2.51 5.92 1.02
N PRO A 33 2.60 7.15 1.58
CA PRO A 33 2.93 7.32 3.00
C PRO A 33 1.91 6.69 3.97
N PRO A 34 0.58 6.80 3.76
CA PRO A 34 -0.42 6.10 4.57
C PRO A 34 -0.25 4.58 4.56
N MET A 35 0.01 3.98 3.40
CA MET A 35 0.27 2.53 3.28
C MET A 35 1.47 2.11 4.15
N VAL A 36 2.61 2.80 4.02
CA VAL A 36 3.81 2.49 4.81
C VAL A 36 3.54 2.63 6.32
N HIS A 37 2.80 3.68 6.71
CA HIS A 37 2.42 3.91 8.10
C HIS A 37 1.48 2.83 8.65
N ALA A 38 0.51 2.35 7.86
CA ALA A 38 -0.38 1.26 8.23
C ALA A 38 0.39 -0.04 8.49
N ILE A 39 1.33 -0.39 7.59
CA ILE A 39 2.20 -1.56 7.75
C ILE A 39 3.06 -1.43 9.02
N GLN A 40 3.64 -0.25 9.26
CA GLN A 40 4.44 0.00 10.46
C GLN A 40 3.61 -0.16 11.75
N ARG A 41 2.37 0.33 11.76
CA ARG A 41 1.47 0.25 12.92
C ARG A 41 0.99 -1.17 13.20
N ALA A 42 0.72 -1.94 12.16
CA ALA A 42 0.23 -3.30 12.32
C ALA A 42 1.33 -4.27 12.82
N GLY A 43 2.61 -3.89 12.68
CA GLY A 43 3.72 -4.54 13.35
C GLY A 43 4.17 -5.86 12.71
N PRO A 44 4.97 -6.68 13.41
CA PRO A 44 5.64 -7.86 12.82
C PRO A 44 4.71 -8.98 12.35
N TRP A 45 3.44 -8.96 12.76
CA TRP A 45 2.48 -10.05 12.51
C TRP A 45 1.58 -9.81 11.30
N VAL A 46 1.84 -8.77 10.51
CA VAL A 46 1.11 -8.51 9.27
C VAL A 46 1.39 -9.63 8.29
N LYS A 47 0.33 -10.38 7.95
CA LYS A 47 0.36 -11.28 6.80
C LYS A 47 0.16 -10.46 5.53
N PRO A 48 1.00 -10.64 4.50
CA PRO A 48 0.71 -10.08 3.19
C PRO A 48 -0.64 -10.59 2.69
N LEU A 49 -1.43 -9.70 2.10
CA LEU A 49 -2.67 -10.05 1.44
C LEU A 49 -2.38 -10.86 0.18
N THR A 50 -3.22 -11.84 -0.08
CA THR A 50 -3.19 -12.64 -1.30
C THR A 50 -3.80 -11.87 -2.47
N ALA A 51 -3.47 -12.29 -3.69
CA ALA A 51 -4.09 -11.71 -4.89
C ALA A 51 -5.63 -11.83 -4.87
N TYR A 52 -6.16 -12.93 -4.32
CA TYR A 52 -7.61 -13.14 -4.17
C TYR A 52 -8.24 -12.12 -3.22
N GLU A 53 -7.60 -11.86 -2.07
CA GLU A 53 -8.09 -10.87 -1.12
C GLU A 53 -8.05 -9.46 -1.70
N PHE A 54 -6.99 -9.11 -2.45
CA PHE A 54 -6.87 -7.83 -3.13
C PHE A 54 -7.92 -7.65 -4.24
N SER A 55 -8.18 -8.66 -5.07
CA SER A 55 -9.12 -8.54 -6.19
C SER A 55 -10.57 -8.81 -5.83
N GLY A 56 -10.83 -9.32 -4.63
CA GLY A 56 -12.16 -9.64 -4.14
C GLY A 56 -12.61 -8.64 -3.09
N PRO A 57 -12.71 -9.04 -1.81
CA PRO A 57 -13.39 -8.25 -0.78
C PRO A 57 -12.82 -6.83 -0.60
N ILE A 58 -11.50 -6.65 -0.75
CA ILE A 58 -10.88 -5.33 -0.56
C ILE A 58 -11.24 -4.39 -1.71
N LEU A 59 -11.23 -4.88 -2.95
CA LEU A 59 -11.64 -4.09 -4.11
C LEU A 59 -13.14 -3.76 -4.05
N ASP A 60 -13.95 -4.71 -3.61
CA ASP A 60 -15.39 -4.50 -3.44
C ASP A 60 -15.67 -3.38 -2.41
N GLU A 61 -14.95 -3.38 -1.28
CA GLU A 61 -15.03 -2.32 -0.27
C GLU A 61 -14.64 -0.95 -0.85
N GLU A 62 -13.54 -0.86 -1.58
CA GLU A 62 -13.09 0.40 -2.21
C GLU A 62 -14.12 0.93 -3.23
N VAL A 63 -14.71 0.04 -4.04
CA VAL A 63 -15.75 0.42 -5.01
C VAL A 63 -17.00 0.96 -4.30
N GLU A 64 -17.42 0.33 -3.20
CA GLU A 64 -18.58 0.79 -2.42
C GLU A 64 -18.31 2.13 -1.72
N GLU A 65 -17.11 2.36 -1.19
CA GLU A 65 -16.73 3.67 -0.65
C GLU A 65 -16.78 4.77 -1.71
N ILE A 66 -16.24 4.51 -2.91
CA ILE A 66 -16.27 5.47 -4.02
C ILE A 66 -17.71 5.75 -4.47
N ARG A 67 -18.58 4.72 -4.53
CA ARG A 67 -19.99 4.88 -4.89
C ARG A 67 -20.72 5.81 -3.92
N LYS A 68 -20.55 5.60 -2.61
CA LYS A 68 -21.13 6.47 -1.58
C LYS A 68 -20.65 7.90 -1.74
N TRP A 69 -19.35 8.08 -1.97
CA TRP A 69 -18.78 9.40 -2.23
C TRP A 69 -19.42 10.05 -3.46
N ILE A 70 -19.60 9.33 -4.57
CA ILE A 70 -20.27 9.89 -5.76
C ILE A 70 -21.72 10.28 -5.45
N GLU A 71 -22.45 9.49 -4.68
CA GLU A 71 -23.83 9.77 -4.29
C GLU A 71 -23.95 11.00 -3.37
N GLU A 72 -23.00 11.19 -2.45
CA GLU A 72 -22.97 12.37 -1.57
C GLU A 72 -22.75 13.69 -2.33
N TYR A 73 -22.14 13.62 -3.53
CA TYR A 73 -21.85 14.78 -4.39
C TYR A 73 -22.80 14.92 -5.59
N LYS A 74 -23.86 14.09 -5.68
CA LYS A 74 -24.94 14.23 -6.67
C LYS A 74 -26.03 15.20 -6.19
#